data_AF-A0A137P523-F1
#
_entry.id   AF-A0A137P523-F1
#
_cell.length_a   1.000
_cell.length_b   1.000
_cell.length_c   1.000
_cell.angle_alpha   90.00
_cell.angle_beta   90.00
_cell.angle_gamma   90.00
#
_symmetry.space_group_name_H-M   'P 1'
#
loop_
_entity.id
_entity.type
_entity.pdbx_description
1 polymer ?
#
loop_
_entity_poly.entity_id
_entity_poly.type
_entity_poly.pdbx_seq_one_letter_code
_entity_poly.pdbx_strand_id
1 'polypeptide(L)'
;TPQEDMWPILVVYVLPLFNGERLCESIESLNEMVRTCLRQTDLASFADSIQNDLLDTGMFNLNTKLSGVTEEKLVTRIIELWSFFLGIVLPYLEGV
;
A
#
# COMPACT_ATOMS: atom_id res chain seq x y z
N THR A 1 28.67 -8.50 -1.37
CA THR A 1 27.92 -7.55 -0.52
C THR A 1 26.63 -8.24 -0.11
N PRO A 2 26.15 -8.11 1.14
CA PRO A 2 24.81 -8.61 1.47
C PRO A 2 23.84 -7.92 0.50
N GLN A 3 22.98 -8.67 -0.14
CA GLN A 3 21.94 -8.09 -0.99
C GLN A 3 21.05 -7.24 -0.07
N GLU A 4 21.00 -5.93 -0.29
CA GLU A 4 20.17 -5.03 0.53
C GLU A 4 18.71 -5.50 0.50
N ASP A 5 18.06 -5.48 1.65
CA ASP A 5 16.64 -5.81 1.75
C ASP A 5 15.84 -4.75 0.99
N MET A 6 15.16 -5.19 -0.08
CA MET A 6 14.41 -4.30 -0.97
C MET A 6 13.03 -3.96 -0.41
N TRP A 7 12.55 -4.71 0.58
CA TRP A 7 11.20 -4.55 1.12
C TRP A 7 10.94 -3.15 1.70
N PRO A 8 11.80 -2.58 2.57
CA PRO A 8 11.57 -1.24 3.10
C PRO A 8 11.50 -0.15 2.01
N ILE A 9 12.28 -0.31 0.94
CA ILE A 9 12.28 0.62 -0.20
C ILE A 9 10.96 0.51 -0.97
N LEU A 10 10.48 -0.71 -1.22
CA LEU A 10 9.20 -0.96 -1.87
C LEU A 10 8.06 -0.31 -1.07
N VAL A 11 8.02 -0.49 0.25
CA VAL A 11 7.00 0.11 1.12
C VAL A 11 7.00 1.64 1.01
N VAL A 12 8.17 2.28 0.99
CA VAL A 12 8.30 3.75 0.82
C VAL A 12 7.70 4.23 -0.50
N TYR A 13 7.85 3.48 -1.59
CA TYR A 13 7.29 3.88 -2.89
C TYR A 13 5.79 3.63 -3.03
N VAL A 14 5.23 2.67 -2.29
CA VAL A 14 3.82 2.29 -2.40
C VAL A 14 2.94 3.01 -1.39
N LEU A 15 3.41 3.28 -0.16
CA LEU A 15 2.61 3.94 0.88
C LEU A 15 1.99 5.30 0.48
N PRO A 16 2.67 6.19 -0.27
CA PRO A 16 2.08 7.45 -0.72
C PRO A 16 0.78 7.27 -1.51
N LEU A 17 0.60 6.12 -2.16
CA LEU A 17 -0.63 5.80 -2.88
C LEU A 17 -1.86 5.82 -1.97
N PHE A 18 -1.75 5.35 -0.72
CA PHE A 18 -2.86 5.39 0.25
C PHE A 18 -3.24 6.83 0.67
N ASN A 19 -2.33 7.79 0.46
CA ASN A 19 -2.58 9.20 0.70
C ASN A 19 -3.26 9.90 -0.49
N GLY A 20 -3.39 9.22 -1.64
CA GLY A 20 -3.90 9.82 -2.89
C GLY A 20 -2.81 10.45 -3.73
N GLU A 21 -1.55 10.18 -3.42
CA GLU A 21 -0.42 10.59 -4.22
C GLU A 21 -0.22 9.64 -5.40
N ARG A 22 0.56 10.08 -6.38
CA ARG A 22 0.95 9.21 -7.51
C ARG A 22 1.99 8.21 -7.02
N LEU A 23 2.05 7.05 -7.68
CA LEU A 23 3.17 6.13 -7.51
C LEU A 23 4.50 6.85 -7.76
N CYS A 24 5.44 6.64 -6.85
CA CYS A 24 6.77 7.24 -6.94
C CYS A 24 7.63 6.61 -8.05
N GLU A 25 7.27 5.40 -8.49
CA GLU A 25 7.99 4.62 -9.50
C GLU A 25 7.01 3.97 -10.49
N SER A 26 7.55 3.49 -11.62
CA SER A 26 6.76 2.71 -12.59
C SER A 26 6.31 1.37 -12.02
N ILE A 27 5.15 0.86 -12.46
CA ILE A 27 4.62 -0.44 -12.03
C ILE A 27 5.63 -1.55 -12.37
N GLU A 28 6.27 -1.46 -13.53
CA GLU A 28 7.27 -2.44 -13.99
C GLU A 28 8.47 -2.49 -13.05
N SER A 29 8.98 -1.32 -12.62
CA SER A 29 10.09 -1.23 -11.66
C SER A 29 9.69 -1.83 -10.30
N LEU A 30 8.50 -1.50 -9.81
CA LEU A 30 7.97 -2.03 -8.56
C LEU A 30 7.76 -3.55 -8.61
N ASN A 31 7.30 -4.08 -9.75
CA ASN A 31 7.14 -5.51 -9.95
C ASN A 31 8.49 -6.24 -9.97
N GLU A 32 9.55 -5.64 -10.52
CA GLU A 32 10.91 -6.17 -10.39
C GLU A 32 11.41 -6.15 -8.93
N MET A 33 11.07 -5.11 -8.16
CA MET A 33 11.38 -5.06 -6.72
C MET A 33 10.65 -6.16 -5.94
N VAL A 34 9.36 -6.38 -6.21
CA VAL A 34 8.58 -7.49 -5.61
C VAL A 34 9.21 -8.85 -5.95
N ARG A 35 9.58 -9.07 -7.22
CA ARG A 35 10.29 -10.29 -7.66
C ARG A 35 11.64 -10.46 -6.97
N THR A 36 12.30 -9.38 -6.58
CA THR A 36 13.55 -9.42 -5.82
C THR A 36 13.30 -9.78 -4.36
N CYS A 37 12.29 -9.17 -3.72
CA CYS A 37 11.89 -9.49 -2.35
C CYS A 37 11.53 -10.99 -2.21
N LEU A 38 10.74 -11.52 -3.16
CA LEU A 38 10.35 -12.94 -3.21
C LEU A 38 11.53 -13.92 -3.39
N ARG A 39 12.70 -13.44 -3.83
CA ARG A 39 13.93 -14.25 -3.88
C ARG A 39 14.75 -14.16 -2.58
N GLN A 40 14.52 -13.12 -1.77
CA GLN A 40 15.23 -12.85 -0.52
C GLN A 40 14.54 -13.48 0.70
N THR A 41 13.23 -13.73 0.61
CA THR A 41 12.42 -14.27 1.72
C THR A 41 11.45 -15.35 1.23
N ASP A 42 10.92 -16.17 2.14
CA ASP A 42 9.87 -17.14 1.83
C ASP A 42 8.49 -16.47 1.70
N LEU A 43 7.54 -17.19 1.08
CA LEU A 43 6.21 -16.64 0.78
C LEU A 43 5.40 -16.30 2.03
N ALA A 44 5.54 -17.04 3.13
CA ALA A 44 4.79 -16.75 4.35
C ALA A 44 5.30 -15.48 5.01
N SER A 45 6.63 -15.37 5.17
CA SER A 45 7.28 -14.17 5.69
C SER A 45 7.00 -12.94 4.80
N PHE A 46 6.99 -13.09 3.47
CA PHE A 46 6.65 -12.01 2.55
C PHE A 46 5.19 -11.56 2.70
N ALA A 47 4.25 -12.50 2.85
CA ALA A 47 2.85 -12.18 3.08
C ALA A 47 2.64 -11.45 4.41
N ASP A 48 3.34 -11.86 5.46
CA ASP A 48 3.33 -11.19 6.76
C ASP A 48 3.88 -9.76 6.65
N SER A 49 4.97 -9.55 5.90
CA SER A 49 5.50 -8.21 5.61
C SER A 49 4.48 -7.34 4.87
N ILE A 50 3.81 -7.87 3.83
CA ILE A 50 2.73 -7.14 3.13
C ILE A 50 1.63 -6.71 4.10
N GLN A 51 1.18 -7.63 4.96
CA GLN A 51 0.13 -7.32 5.93
C GLN A 51 0.57 -6.24 6.91
N ASN A 52 1.68 -6.46 7.62
CA ASN A 52 2.06 -5.66 8.77
C ASN A 52 2.67 -4.31 8.39
N ASP A 53 3.46 -4.25 7.32
CA ASP A 53 4.22 -3.04 7.00
C ASP A 53 3.50 -2.16 5.97
N LEU A 54 2.83 -2.77 4.98
CA LEU A 54 2.18 -2.05 3.89
C LEU A 54 0.69 -1.86 4.15
N LEU A 55 -0.06 -2.95 4.32
CA LEU A 55 -1.53 -2.89 4.43
C LEU A 55 -1.96 -2.24 5.74
N ASP A 56 -1.42 -2.65 6.88
CA ASP A 56 -1.80 -2.07 8.18
C ASP A 56 -1.49 -0.57 8.22
N THR A 57 -0.30 -0.17 7.78
CA THR A 57 0.09 1.25 7.69
C THR A 57 -0.80 2.03 6.72
N GLY A 58 -1.03 1.50 5.52
CA GLY A 58 -1.85 2.14 4.50
C GLY A 58 -3.32 2.28 4.93
N MET A 59 -3.89 1.22 5.50
CA MET A 59 -5.26 1.22 6.01
C MET A 59 -5.42 2.11 7.24
N PHE A 60 -4.41 2.18 8.11
CA PHE A 60 -4.37 3.15 9.19
C PHE A 60 -4.42 4.58 8.65
N ASN A 61 -3.65 4.91 7.61
CA ASN A 61 -3.69 6.23 6.94
C ASN A 61 -5.07 6.55 6.34
N LEU A 62 -5.80 5.56 5.82
CA LEU A 62 -7.18 5.77 5.38
C LEU A 62 -8.12 6.00 6.57
N ASN A 63 -7.96 5.25 7.66
CA ASN A 63 -8.77 5.39 8.85
C ASN A 63 -8.58 6.76 9.54
N THR A 64 -7.36 7.30 9.57
CA THR A 64 -7.13 8.65 10.14
C THR A 64 -7.89 9.74 9.38
N LYS A 65 -8.21 9.54 8.10
CA LYS A 65 -9.05 10.45 7.29
C LYS A 65 -10.53 10.48 7.73
N LEU A 66 -10.95 9.58 8.62
CA LEU A 66 -12.27 9.59 9.27
C LEU A 66 -12.27 10.38 10.59
N SER A 67 -11.09 10.70 11.14
CA SER A 67 -10.99 11.44 12.38
C SER A 67 -11.60 12.83 12.25
N GLY A 68 -12.49 13.20 13.18
CA GLY A 68 -13.18 14.50 13.18
C GLY A 68 -14.32 14.65 12.18
N VAL A 69 -14.68 13.59 11.44
CA VAL A 69 -15.86 13.59 10.55
C VAL A 69 -17.11 13.49 11.42
N THR A 70 -18.09 14.38 11.16
CA THR A 70 -19.37 14.36 11.89
C THR A 70 -20.22 13.17 11.50
N GLU A 71 -21.12 12.75 12.38
CA GLU A 71 -21.98 11.59 12.15
C GLU A 71 -22.78 11.69 10.84
N GLU A 72 -23.30 12.88 10.52
CA GLU A 72 -24.09 13.12 9.31
C GLU A 72 -23.29 12.95 8.01
N LYS A 73 -21.96 13.11 8.07
CA LYS A 73 -21.05 12.99 6.93
C LYS A 73 -20.29 11.68 6.89
N LEU A 74 -20.35 10.88 7.96
CA LEU A 74 -19.53 9.69 8.14
C LEU A 74 -19.75 8.67 7.02
N VAL A 75 -21.02 8.37 6.70
CA VAL A 75 -21.35 7.41 5.63
C VAL A 75 -20.80 7.86 4.28
N THR A 76 -21.02 9.13 3.91
CA THR A 76 -20.50 9.70 2.66
C THR A 76 -18.98 9.58 2.61
N ARG A 77 -18.29 9.92 3.72
CA ARG A 77 -16.83 9.85 3.77
C ARG A 77 -16.29 8.43 3.67
N ILE A 78 -16.96 7.47 4.31
CA ILE A 78 -16.61 6.05 4.20
C ILE A 78 -16.74 5.58 2.76
N ILE A 79 -17.84 5.92 2.06
CA ILE A 79 -18.04 5.56 0.65
C ILE A 79 -16.93 6.16 -0.22
N GLU A 80 -16.54 7.41 -0.02
CA GLU A 80 -15.44 8.05 -0.74
C GLU A 80 -14.12 7.29 -0.54
N LEU A 81 -13.78 6.95 0.71
CA LEU A 81 -12.53 6.25 1.03
C LEU A 81 -12.48 4.84 0.44
N TRP A 82 -13.57 4.09 0.51
CA TRP A 82 -13.65 2.76 -0.12
C TRP A 82 -13.66 2.85 -1.64
N SER A 83 -14.36 3.82 -2.23
CA SER A 83 -14.33 4.04 -3.68
C SER A 83 -12.91 4.39 -4.15
N PHE A 84 -12.21 5.22 -3.38
CA PHE A 84 -10.80 5.55 -3.62
C PHE A 84 -9.90 4.31 -3.53
N PHE A 85 -10.02 3.54 -2.45
CA PHE A 85 -9.20 2.34 -2.26
C PHE A 85 -9.43 1.32 -3.37
N LEU A 86 -10.69 0.99 -3.67
CA LEU A 86 -11.05 0.00 -4.69
C LEU A 86 -10.82 0.49 -6.12
N GLY A 87 -10.92 1.80 -6.37
CA GLY A 87 -10.78 2.37 -7.71
C GLY A 87 -9.36 2.79 -8.08
N ILE A 88 -8.49 2.99 -7.09
CA ILE A 88 -7.12 3.49 -7.31
C ILE A 88 -6.11 2.60 -6.61
N VAL A 89 -6.18 2.47 -5.28
CA VAL A 89 -5.12 1.79 -4.50
C VAL A 89 -5.00 0.31 -4.89
N LEU A 90 -6.09 -0.44 -4.79
CA LEU A 90 -6.11 -1.88 -5.05
C LEU A 90 -5.71 -2.22 -6.50
N PRO A 91 -6.22 -1.55 -7.55
CA PRO A 91 -5.79 -1.80 -8.93
C PRO A 91 -4.29 -1.66 -9.16
N TYR A 92 -3.62 -0.72 -8.47
CA TYR A 92 -2.17 -0.59 -8.57
C TYR A 92 -1.42 -1.67 -7.79
N LEU A 93 -1.94 -2.11 -6.63
CA LEU A 93 -1.37 -3.25 -5.89
C LEU A 93 -1.50 -4.57 -6.67
N GLU A 94 -2.53 -4.71 -7.49
CA GLU A 94 -2.78 -5.88 -8.34
C GLU A 94 -2.14 -5.77 -9.74
N GLY A 95 -1.44 -4.67 -10.04
CA GLY A 95 -0.83 -4.41 -11.36
C GLY A 95 0.31 -5.37 -11.70
N VAL A 96 0.38 -5.82 -12.96
CA VAL A 96 1.37 -6.80 -13.47
C VAL A 96 2.30 -6.25 -14.55
#